data_AF-A0A8H5QPB3-F1
#
_entry.id   AF-A0A8H5QPB3-F1
#
_cell.length_a   1.000
_cell.length_b   1.000
_cell.length_c   1.000
_cell.angle_alpha   90.00
_cell.angle_beta   90.00
_cell.angle_gamma   90.00
#
_symmetry.space_group_name_H-M   'P 1'
#
loop_
_entity.id
_entity.type
_entity.pdbx_description
1 polymer ?
#
loop_
_entity_poly.entity_id
_entity_poly.type
_entity_poly.pdbx_seq_one_letter_code
_entity_poly.pdbx_strand_id
1 'polypeptide(L)'
;MNIGGPYKTYVDYIIAHAKKYIRLIQTHEKLEFMRDIIPRLEAFVAALPKHANELNNVKLRLAHKDLHFANMIFDPVSGRITGILDWEFAGVVPYPQWNPRSSFLWNGIDTLKSLNEKYRLLEVFKECCKEKGCTLFEETQ
;
A
#
# COMPACT_ATOMS: atom_id res chain seq x y z
N MET A 1 4.53 12.87 -7.05
CA MET A 1 4.77 13.43 -5.72
C MET A 1 6.21 13.13 -5.41
N ASN A 2 7.02 14.17 -5.16
CA ASN A 2 8.46 14.00 -5.25
C ASN A 2 9.23 14.60 -4.07
N ILE A 3 10.14 13.80 -3.47
CA ILE A 3 11.50 14.24 -3.12
C ILE A 3 12.50 13.16 -3.65
N GLY A 4 12.97 13.25 -4.89
CA GLY A 4 13.75 12.24 -5.65
C GLY A 4 13.09 11.37 -6.79
N GLY A 5 11.80 10.98 -6.74
CA GLY A 5 11.11 10.15 -7.75
C GLY A 5 10.67 10.85 -9.06
N PRO A 6 10.31 10.07 -10.12
CA PRO A 6 10.14 10.58 -11.49
C PRO A 6 8.82 11.32 -11.79
N TYR A 7 7.86 11.32 -10.86
CA TYR A 7 6.52 11.88 -11.08
C TYR A 7 6.27 13.12 -10.22
N LYS A 8 5.79 14.20 -10.84
CA LYS A 8 5.55 15.49 -10.16
C LYS A 8 4.35 15.42 -9.22
N THR A 9 3.23 14.87 -9.68
CA THR A 9 1.98 14.77 -8.91
C THR A 9 1.59 13.33 -8.57
N TYR A 10 0.53 13.12 -7.79
CA TYR A 10 -0.02 11.77 -7.55
C TYR A 10 -0.74 11.26 -8.81
N VAL A 11 -1.49 12.14 -9.47
CA VAL A 11 -2.17 11.84 -10.74
C VAL A 11 -1.18 11.36 -11.80
N ASP A 12 -0.02 12.02 -11.94
CA ASP A 12 1.02 11.58 -12.88
C ASP A 12 1.50 10.16 -12.59
N TYR A 13 1.69 9.84 -11.32
CA TYR A 13 2.09 8.50 -10.88
C TYR A 13 1.02 7.45 -11.23
N ILE A 14 -0.27 7.72 -10.96
CA ILE A 14 -1.36 6.79 -11.29
C ILE A 14 -1.52 6.60 -12.79
N ILE A 15 -1.45 7.68 -13.57
CA ILE A 15 -1.52 7.62 -15.02
C ILE A 15 -0.40 6.73 -15.57
N ALA A 16 0.84 6.95 -15.11
CA ALA A 16 1.98 6.15 -15.55
C ALA A 16 1.84 4.67 -15.13
N HIS A 17 1.35 4.43 -13.91
CA HIS A 17 1.11 3.09 -13.40
C HIS A 17 0.05 2.34 -14.22
N ALA A 18 -1.10 2.97 -14.51
CA ALA A 18 -2.16 2.39 -15.33
C ALA A 18 -1.68 2.13 -16.77
N LYS A 19 -0.96 3.10 -17.38
CA LYS A 19 -0.37 2.95 -18.72
C LYS A 19 0.61 1.78 -18.80
N LYS A 20 1.41 1.55 -17.76
CA LYS A 20 2.30 0.38 -17.67
C LYS A 20 1.50 -0.92 -17.76
N TYR A 21 0.38 -1.05 -17.03
CA TYR A 21 -0.46 -2.26 -17.10
C TYR A 21 -1.17 -2.41 -18.44
N ILE A 22 -1.71 -1.33 -19.00
CA ILE A 22 -2.29 -1.35 -20.35
C ILE A 22 -1.26 -1.92 -21.34
N ARG A 23 -0.02 -1.41 -21.31
CA ARG A 23 1.06 -1.90 -22.18
C ARG A 23 1.35 -3.38 -21.95
N LEU A 24 1.46 -3.81 -20.69
CA LEU A 24 1.72 -5.22 -20.37
C LEU A 24 0.62 -6.14 -20.89
N ILE A 25 -0.66 -5.78 -20.70
CA ILE A 25 -1.82 -6.55 -21.18
C ILE A 25 -1.83 -6.63 -22.71
N GLN A 26 -1.48 -5.55 -23.40
CA GLN A 26 -1.37 -5.52 -24.86
C GLN A 26 -0.26 -6.44 -25.38
N THR A 27 0.91 -6.43 -24.73
CA THR A 27 2.10 -7.10 -25.26
C THR A 27 2.29 -8.54 -24.80
N HIS A 28 1.79 -8.91 -23.63
CA HIS A 28 2.12 -10.19 -23.02
C HIS A 28 1.03 -11.22 -23.28
N GLU A 29 1.35 -12.32 -23.96
CA GLU A 29 0.39 -13.37 -24.36
C GLU A 29 -0.39 -13.94 -23.17
N LYS A 30 0.28 -14.21 -22.03
CA LYS A 30 -0.39 -14.67 -20.79
C LYS A 30 -1.45 -13.71 -20.24
N LEU A 31 -1.51 -12.46 -20.69
CA LEU A 31 -2.50 -11.46 -20.27
C LEU A 31 -3.57 -11.21 -21.34
N GLU A 32 -3.60 -11.99 -22.42
CA GLU A 32 -4.59 -11.85 -23.49
C GLU A 32 -6.03 -11.88 -22.98
N PHE A 33 -6.30 -12.71 -21.97
CA PHE A 33 -7.60 -12.81 -21.32
C PHE A 33 -8.08 -11.51 -20.67
N MET A 34 -7.20 -10.52 -20.47
CA MET A 34 -7.53 -9.21 -19.86
C MET A 34 -7.68 -8.09 -20.90
N ARG A 35 -7.52 -8.34 -22.21
CA ARG A 35 -7.52 -7.25 -23.20
C ARG A 35 -8.85 -6.50 -23.29
N ASP A 36 -9.94 -7.16 -22.93
CA ASP A 36 -11.29 -6.58 -22.83
C ASP A 36 -11.38 -5.43 -21.81
N ILE A 37 -10.50 -5.39 -20.79
CA ILE A 37 -10.47 -4.32 -19.79
C ILE A 37 -9.78 -3.04 -20.29
N ILE A 38 -8.97 -3.13 -21.36
CA ILE A 38 -8.14 -2.01 -21.85
C ILE A 38 -8.96 -0.74 -22.09
N PRO A 39 -10.11 -0.75 -22.80
CA PRO A 39 -10.89 0.47 -23.03
C PRO A 39 -11.33 1.14 -21.73
N ARG A 40 -11.63 0.37 -20.68
CA ARG A 40 -11.99 0.90 -19.36
C ARG A 40 -10.80 1.53 -18.67
N LEU A 41 -9.61 0.92 -18.76
CA LEU A 41 -8.38 1.48 -18.23
C LEU A 41 -7.97 2.77 -18.94
N GLU A 42 -8.14 2.84 -20.26
CA GLU A 42 -7.89 4.05 -21.05
C GLU A 42 -8.86 5.17 -20.70
N ALA A 43 -10.16 4.86 -20.56
CA ALA A 43 -11.16 5.81 -20.10
C ALA A 43 -10.85 6.33 -18.68
N PHE A 44 -10.43 5.43 -17.78
CA PHE A 44 -9.96 5.82 -16.44
C PHE A 44 -8.78 6.79 -16.52
N VAL A 45 -7.75 6.48 -17.31
CA VAL A 45 -6.58 7.36 -17.51
C VAL A 45 -6.99 8.72 -18.07
N ALA A 46 -7.94 8.77 -19.00
CA ALA A 46 -8.44 10.02 -19.58
C ALA A 46 -9.28 10.85 -18.61
N ALA A 47 -9.89 10.22 -17.60
CA ALA A 47 -10.69 10.92 -16.59
C ALA A 47 -9.83 11.57 -15.50
N LEU A 48 -8.70 10.96 -15.12
CA LEU A 48 -7.86 11.41 -13.99
C LEU A 48 -7.45 12.90 -14.04
N PRO A 49 -7.02 13.49 -15.18
CA PRO A 49 -6.66 14.90 -15.23
C PRO A 49 -7.81 15.84 -14.88
N LYS A 50 -9.06 15.45 -15.17
CA LYS A 50 -10.25 16.27 -14.89
C LYS A 50 -10.52 16.42 -13.39
N HIS A 51 -10.02 15.49 -12.59
CA HIS A 51 -10.17 15.47 -11.13
C HIS A 51 -8.84 15.78 -10.41
N ALA A 52 -7.85 16.32 -11.12
CA ALA A 52 -6.49 16.40 -10.60
C ALA A 52 -6.34 17.27 -9.36
N ASN A 53 -7.10 18.35 -9.23
CA ASN A 53 -7.03 19.23 -8.06
C ASN A 53 -7.43 18.50 -6.77
N GLU A 54 -8.51 17.72 -6.83
CA GLU A 54 -9.00 16.93 -5.69
C GLU A 54 -8.07 15.73 -5.44
N LEU A 55 -7.74 14.97 -6.48
CA LEU A 55 -6.94 13.76 -6.36
C LEU A 55 -5.51 14.03 -5.86
N ASN A 56 -4.92 15.17 -6.23
CA ASN A 56 -3.59 15.55 -5.74
C ASN A 56 -3.61 16.12 -4.32
N ASN A 57 -4.79 16.50 -3.79
CA ASN A 57 -4.94 16.95 -2.42
C ASN A 57 -5.07 15.76 -1.45
N VAL A 58 -4.03 14.92 -1.41
CA VAL A 58 -3.98 13.72 -0.59
C VAL A 58 -2.83 13.80 0.41
N LYS A 59 -3.06 13.33 1.64
CA LYS A 59 -1.99 13.21 2.63
C LYS A 59 -1.03 12.10 2.25
N LEU A 60 0.25 12.40 2.39
CA LEU A 60 1.35 11.55 1.97
C LEU A 60 1.93 10.84 3.18
N ARG A 61 2.22 9.56 3.04
CA ARG A 61 2.82 8.76 4.10
C ARG A 61 3.99 7.97 3.57
N LEU A 62 5.06 7.89 4.36
CA LEU A 62 6.07 6.87 4.15
C LEU A 62 5.46 5.51 4.51
N ALA A 63 5.39 4.62 3.55
CA ALA A 63 4.89 3.26 3.74
C ALA A 63 6.02 2.26 3.43
N HIS A 64 6.21 1.27 4.29
CA HIS A 64 7.12 0.16 4.05
C HIS A 64 6.60 -0.78 2.96
N LYS A 65 5.27 -0.89 2.81
CA LYS A 65 4.54 -1.76 1.87
C LYS A 65 4.74 -3.27 2.04
N ASP A 66 5.63 -3.68 2.95
CA ASP A 66 5.82 -5.08 3.34
C ASP A 66 6.15 -5.24 4.84
N LEU A 67 5.44 -4.50 5.68
CA LEU A 67 5.68 -4.51 7.12
C LEU A 67 5.02 -5.75 7.74
N HIS A 68 5.81 -6.77 8.05
CA HIS A 68 5.38 -8.01 8.74
C HIS A 68 6.41 -8.44 9.80
N PHE A 69 6.12 -9.47 10.59
CA PHE A 69 7.00 -9.84 11.72
C PHE A 69 8.43 -10.20 11.30
N ALA A 70 8.63 -10.82 10.13
CA ALA A 70 9.99 -11.11 9.65
C ALA A 70 10.82 -9.86 9.29
N ASN A 71 10.18 -8.69 9.13
CA ASN A 71 10.83 -7.41 8.86
C ASN A 71 10.93 -6.54 10.13
N MET A 72 10.66 -7.10 11.31
CA MET A 72 10.78 -6.43 12.61
C MET A 72 11.82 -7.13 13.47
N ILE A 73 12.77 -6.36 14.01
CA ILE A 73 13.68 -6.86 15.05
C ILE A 73 13.04 -6.59 16.40
N PHE A 74 12.87 -7.64 17.20
CA PHE A 74 12.34 -7.57 18.55
C PHE A 74 13.41 -8.00 19.55
N ASP A 75 13.67 -7.15 20.54
CA ASP A 75 14.53 -7.50 21.68
C ASP A 75 13.66 -8.10 22.80
N PRO A 76 13.82 -9.40 23.13
CA PRO A 76 13.02 -10.06 24.16
C PRO A 76 13.37 -9.59 25.58
N VAL A 77 14.56 -9.01 25.80
CA VAL A 77 14.97 -8.53 27.13
C VAL A 77 14.27 -7.22 27.46
N SER A 78 14.26 -6.26 26.53
CA SER A 78 13.56 -4.98 26.74
C SER A 78 12.08 -4.99 26.36
N GLY A 79 11.63 -6.01 25.61
CA GLY A 79 10.27 -6.09 25.09
C GLY A 79 9.97 -5.04 24.01
N ARG A 80 10.98 -4.59 23.26
CA ARG A 80 10.87 -3.48 22.29
C ARG A 80 11.22 -3.91 20.88
N ILE A 81 10.58 -3.28 19.91
CA ILE A 81 11.04 -3.31 18.52
C ILE A 81 12.27 -2.41 18.42
N THR A 82 13.40 -2.97 18.00
CA THR A 82 14.69 -2.27 17.91
C THR A 82 15.09 -1.93 16.47
N GLY A 83 14.39 -2.49 15.48
CA GLY A 83 14.67 -2.21 14.08
C GLY A 83 13.53 -2.63 13.16
N ILE A 84 13.42 -1.92 12.04
CA ILE A 84 12.55 -2.25 10.90
C ILE A 84 13.46 -2.44 9.69
N LEU A 85 13.41 -3.62 9.09
CA LEU A 85 14.32 -4.05 8.01
C LEU A 85 13.67 -3.91 6.64
N ASP A 86 14.43 -4.22 5.58
CA ASP A 86 13.92 -4.49 4.24
C ASP A 86 13.00 -3.39 3.64
N TRP A 87 13.58 -2.21 3.47
CA TRP A 87 12.90 -1.03 2.93
C TRP A 87 12.82 -1.02 1.38
N GLU A 88 13.12 -2.12 0.69
CA GLU A 88 13.23 -2.14 -0.77
C GLU A 88 11.90 -1.83 -1.49
N PHE A 89 10.77 -2.15 -0.84
CA PHE A 89 9.43 -1.82 -1.32
C PHE A 89 8.89 -0.52 -0.76
N ALA A 90 9.66 0.19 0.07
CA ALA A 90 9.16 1.39 0.71
C ALA A 90 8.95 2.52 -0.28
N GLY A 91 8.03 3.42 0.06
CA GLY A 91 7.79 4.61 -0.74
C GLY A 91 6.91 5.63 -0.04
N VAL A 92 7.00 6.87 -0.49
CA VAL A 92 6.02 7.89 -0.14
C VAL A 92 4.79 7.66 -1.00
N VAL A 93 3.69 7.28 -0.35
CA VAL A 93 2.43 6.94 -1.01
C VAL A 93 1.31 7.82 -0.49
N PRO A 94 0.27 8.06 -1.31
CA PRO A 94 -0.97 8.61 -0.79
C PRO A 94 -1.55 7.68 0.26
N TYR A 95 -2.22 8.26 1.25
CA TYR A 95 -2.80 7.52 2.36
C TYR A 95 -3.54 6.24 1.93
N PRO A 96 -4.49 6.21 0.97
CA PRO A 96 -5.18 4.96 0.60
C PRO A 96 -4.28 3.80 0.15
N GLN A 97 -3.03 4.07 -0.26
CA GLN A 97 -2.06 3.07 -0.71
C GLN A 97 -1.02 2.69 0.35
N TRP A 98 -1.18 3.11 1.60
CA TRP A 98 -0.19 2.87 2.66
C TRP A 98 -0.05 1.39 3.04
N ASN A 99 -1.13 0.60 2.95
CA ASN A 99 -1.12 -0.83 3.31
C ASN A 99 -2.05 -1.71 2.45
N PRO A 100 -1.84 -1.80 1.13
CA PRO A 100 -2.80 -2.44 0.22
C PRO A 100 -2.81 -3.98 0.32
N ARG A 101 -1.69 -4.62 0.70
CA ARG A 101 -1.60 -6.08 0.89
C ARG A 101 -1.91 -6.52 2.32
N SER A 102 -2.02 -5.57 3.25
CA SER A 102 -2.20 -5.80 4.68
C SER A 102 -1.27 -6.88 5.23
N SER A 103 0.03 -6.89 4.90
CA SER A 103 0.97 -7.89 5.46
C SER A 103 1.28 -7.66 6.94
N PHE A 104 0.79 -6.54 7.49
CA PHE A 104 0.90 -6.21 8.91
C PHE A 104 0.48 -7.36 9.82
N LEU A 105 1.36 -7.71 10.77
CA LEU A 105 1.22 -8.79 11.75
C LEU A 105 1.20 -10.21 11.17
N TRP A 106 1.53 -10.38 9.89
CA TRP A 106 1.75 -11.71 9.33
C TRP A 106 3.05 -12.32 9.83
N ASN A 107 3.04 -13.63 10.08
CA ASN A 107 4.17 -14.39 10.61
C ASN A 107 4.97 -15.15 9.52
N GLY A 108 4.67 -14.94 8.24
CA GLY A 108 5.35 -15.61 7.12
C GLY A 108 4.80 -16.98 6.75
N ILE A 109 3.78 -17.50 7.46
CA ILE A 109 3.21 -18.83 7.21
C ILE A 109 1.86 -18.69 6.49
N ASP A 110 1.70 -19.37 5.36
CA ASP A 110 0.46 -19.38 4.57
C ASP A 110 -0.47 -20.54 4.99
N THR A 111 -1.14 -20.34 6.13
CA THR A 111 -2.14 -21.28 6.64
C THR A 111 -3.35 -20.53 7.19
N LEU A 112 -4.53 -21.17 7.20
CA LEU A 112 -5.74 -20.59 7.78
C LEU A 112 -5.55 -20.20 9.25
N LYS A 113 -4.81 -21.01 10.02
CA LYS A 113 -4.48 -20.73 11.42
C LYS A 113 -3.66 -19.44 11.55
N SER A 114 -2.64 -19.28 10.70
CA SER A 114 -1.81 -18.07 10.67
C SER A 114 -2.62 -16.83 10.28
N LEU A 115 -3.49 -16.96 9.29
CA LEU A 115 -4.37 -15.87 8.85
C LEU A 115 -5.34 -15.43 9.95
N ASN A 116 -5.96 -16.38 10.65
CA ASN A 116 -6.85 -16.10 11.79
C ASN A 116 -6.09 -15.40 12.92
N GLU A 117 -4.87 -15.86 13.22
CA GLU A 117 -4.05 -15.25 14.26
C GLU A 117 -3.64 -13.82 13.91
N LYS A 118 -3.27 -13.56 12.66
CA LYS A 118 -3.02 -12.20 12.17
C LYS A 118 -4.23 -11.29 12.39
N TYR A 119 -5.44 -11.75 12.06
CA TYR A 119 -6.66 -10.94 12.28
C TYR A 119 -6.93 -10.72 13.77
N ARG A 120 -6.73 -11.74 14.62
CA ARG A 120 -6.83 -11.59 16.08
C ARG A 120 -5.85 -10.53 16.61
N LEU A 121 -4.59 -10.59 16.19
CA LEU A 121 -3.57 -9.61 16.58
C LEU A 121 -3.87 -8.20 16.06
N LEU A 122 -4.49 -8.08 14.89
CA LEU A 122 -4.93 -6.79 14.35
C LEU A 122 -5.99 -6.15 15.24
N GLU A 123 -6.93 -6.93 15.80
CA GLU A 123 -7.90 -6.40 16.76
C GLU A 123 -7.23 -5.95 18.06
N VAL A 124 -6.31 -6.74 18.62
CA VAL A 124 -5.50 -6.34 19.80
C VAL A 124 -4.74 -5.04 19.51
N PHE A 125 -4.12 -4.92 18.34
CA PHE A 125 -3.42 -3.71 17.94
C PHE A 125 -4.34 -2.49 17.87
N LYS A 126 -5.55 -2.64 17.32
CA LYS A 126 -6.56 -1.56 17.27
C LYS A 126 -6.99 -1.14 18.67
N GLU A 127 -7.20 -2.09 19.58
CA GLU A 127 -7.52 -1.81 20.99
C GLU A 127 -6.39 -1.03 21.67
N CYS A 128 -5.16 -1.50 21.57
CA CYS A 128 -3.99 -0.79 22.09
C CYS A 128 -3.84 0.62 21.50
N CYS A 129 -4.16 0.82 20.22
CA CYS A 129 -4.16 2.15 19.60
C CYS A 129 -5.21 3.06 20.26
N LYS A 130 -6.43 2.57 20.49
CA LYS A 130 -7.50 3.33 21.15
C LYS A 130 -7.11 3.73 22.57
N GLU A 131 -6.58 2.78 23.35
CA GLU A 131 -6.12 3.04 24.73
C GLU A 131 -5.01 4.08 24.79
N LYS A 132 -4.15 4.13 23.77
CA LYS A 132 -3.05 5.10 23.65
C LYS A 132 -3.46 6.41 22.96
N GLY A 133 -4.73 6.59 22.62
CA GLY A 133 -5.21 7.78 21.88
C GLY A 133 -4.62 7.93 20.48
N CYS A 134 -4.19 6.83 19.85
CA CYS A 134 -3.64 6.80 18.51
C CYS A 134 -4.75 6.66 17.46
N THR A 135 -4.95 7.70 16.65
CA THR A 135 -5.99 7.76 15.61
C THR A 135 -5.54 7.14 14.27
N LEU A 136 -4.93 5.94 14.33
CA LEU A 136 -4.20 5.32 13.21
C LEU A 136 -5.04 5.06 11.95
N PHE A 137 -6.38 5.17 12.06
CA PHE A 137 -7.35 4.89 11.00
C PHE A 137 -8.38 6.01 10.77
N GLU A 138 -8.38 7.10 11.54
CA GLU A 138 -9.51 8.06 11.53
C GLU A 138 -9.39 9.20 10.50
N GLU A 139 -8.29 9.31 9.75
CA GLU A 139 -8.15 10.32 8.69
C GLU A 139 -8.76 9.92 7.33
N THR A 140 -9.83 9.12 7.34
CA THR A 140 -10.66 8.84 6.15
C THR A 140 -11.92 9.71 6.04
N GLN A 141 -12.10 10.73 6.90
CA GLN A 141 -13.13 11.75 6.71
C GLN A 141 -12.58 12.99 6.02
#